data_AF-A0A2V2Q9H4-F1
#
_entry.id   AF-A0A2V2Q9H4-F1
#
_cell.length_a   1.000
_cell.length_b   1.000
_cell.length_c   1.000
_cell.angle_alpha   90.00
_cell.angle_beta   90.00
_cell.angle_gamma   90.00
#
_symmetry.space_group_name_H-M   'P 1'
#
loop_
_entity.id
_entity.type
_entity.pdbx_description
1 polymer ?
#
loop_
_entity_poly.entity_id
_entity_poly.type
_entity_poly.pdbx_seq_one_letter_code
_entity_poly.pdbx_strand_id
1 'polypeptide(L)' 'MTTPAASGPGTPALTLPEELILLTLDPGSGKPLCAAAALAYGAAGAALAELELQGRIREERGRVQVVNPLDPA' A
#
# COMPACT_ATOMS: atom_id res chain seq x y z
N MET A 1 7.12 22.02 -5.63
CA MET A 1 6.94 20.58 -5.89
C MET A 1 8.19 19.88 -5.39
N THR A 2 8.23 19.52 -4.11
CA THR A 2 9.34 18.78 -3.50
C THR A 2 9.15 17.31 -3.84
N THR A 3 9.98 16.83 -4.76
CA THR A 3 10.19 15.41 -5.06
C THR A 3 10.47 14.66 -3.75
N PRO A 4 9.83 13.51 -3.45
CA PRO A 4 10.23 12.72 -2.30
C PRO A 4 11.66 12.22 -2.52
N ALA A 5 12.46 12.25 -1.46
CA ALA A 5 13.81 11.72 -1.48
C ALA A 5 13.74 10.22 -1.82
N ALA A 6 14.45 9.82 -2.87
CA ALA A 6 14.69 8.41 -3.14
C ALA A 6 15.34 7.79 -1.91
N SER A 7 14.67 6.81 -1.30
CA SER A 7 15.21 6.00 -0.22
C SER A 7 16.56 5.44 -0.64
N GLY A 8 17.61 5.77 0.12
CA GLY A 8 18.96 5.30 -0.15
C GLY A 8 19.05 3.77 -0.13
N PRO A 9 20.14 3.20 -0.65
CA PRO A 9 20.35 1.75 -0.68
C PRO A 9 20.53 1.25 0.76
N GLY A 10 19.45 0.79 1.39
CA GLY A 10 19.45 0.29 2.76
C GLY A 10 18.12 0.36 3.49
N THR A 11 17.18 1.21 3.05
CA THR A 11 15.81 1.20 3.60
C THR A 11 14.95 0.32 2.70
N PRO A 12 14.35 -0.78 3.20
CA PRO A 12 13.35 -1.50 2.42
C PRO A 12 12.26 -0.51 2.01
N ALA A 13 11.97 -0.44 0.71
CA ALA A 13 10.87 0.37 0.21
C ALA A 13 9.59 -0.20 0.82
N LEU A 14 8.94 0.58 1.67
CA LEU A 14 7.66 0.21 2.24
C LEU A 14 6.65 0.06 1.11
N THR A 15 5.84 -0.97 1.18
CA THR A 15 4.69 -1.12 0.29
C THR A 15 3.64 -0.07 0.62
N LEU A 16 2.79 0.31 -0.34
CA LEU A 16 1.71 1.27 -0.08
C LEU A 16 0.85 0.93 1.14
N PRO A 17 0.47 -0.34 1.41
CA PRO A 17 -0.24 -0.70 2.64
C PRO A 17 0.55 -0.37 3.92
N GLU A 18 1.85 -0.62 3.93
CA GLU A 18 2.70 -0.36 5.09
C GLU A 18 2.87 1.14 5.33
N GLU A 19 3.07 1.92 4.27
CA GLU A 19 3.10 3.38 4.35
C GLU A 19 1.77 3.94 4.87
N LEU A 20 0.64 3.42 4.39
CA LEU A 20 -0.68 3.84 4.87
C LEU A 20 -0.85 3.55 6.36
N ILE A 21 -0.49 2.35 6.81
CA ILE A 21 -0.55 1.97 8.23
C ILE A 21 0.30 2.95 9.06
N LEU A 22 1.53 3.23 8.63
CA LEU A 22 2.43 4.15 9.33
C LEU A 22 1.83 5.56 9.44
N LEU A 23 1.20 6.06 8.39
CA LEU A 23 0.51 7.36 8.38
C LEU A 23 -0.72 7.40 9.30
N THR A 24 -1.27 6.25 9.66
CA THR A 24 -2.40 6.17 10.61
C THR A 24 -1.98 6.14 12.06
N LEU A 25 -0.68 6.20 12.37
CA LEU A 25 -0.17 6.20 13.75
C LEU A 25 0.23 7.60 14.19
N ASP A 26 -0.14 7.96 15.41
CA ASP A 26 0.37 9.14 16.08
C ASP A 26 1.89 9.00 16.31
N PRO A 27 2.75 9.91 15.81
CA PRO A 27 4.20 9.76 15.90
C PRO A 27 4.76 9.73 17.33
N GLY A 28 4.05 10.34 18.29
CA GLY A 28 4.51 10.43 19.68
C GLY A 28 4.11 9.20 20.51
N SER A 29 2.88 8.74 20.35
CA SER A 29 2.28 7.68 21.19
C SER A 29 2.13 6.33 20.48
N GLY A 30 2.31 6.28 19.16
CA GLY A 30 2.08 5.09 18.34
C GLY A 30 0.60 4.66 18.28
N LYS A 31 -0.33 5.50 18.76
CA LYS A 31 -1.75 5.17 18.79
C LYS A 31 -2.39 5.36 17.41
N PRO A 32 -3.37 4.53 17.03
CA PRO A 32 -4.13 4.74 15.80
C PRO A 32 -4.88 6.08 15.81
N LEU A 33 -4.78 6.82 14.72
CA LEU A 33 -5.46 8.09 14.44
C LEU A 33 -6.84 7.87 13.79
N CYS A 34 -7.13 6.67 13.29
CA CYS A 34 -8.39 6.32 12.65
C CYS A 34 -9.01 5.03 13.22
N ALA A 35 -10.30 4.84 12.97
CA ALA A 35 -10.99 3.60 13.34
C ALA A 35 -10.42 2.39 12.59
N ALA A 36 -10.29 1.26 13.29
CA ALA A 36 -9.75 0.02 12.71
C ALA A 36 -10.49 -0.44 11.44
N ALA A 37 -11.80 -0.25 11.38
CA ALA A 37 -12.60 -0.58 10.19
C ALA A 37 -12.21 0.27 8.96
N ALA A 38 -11.93 1.56 9.15
CA ALA A 38 -11.49 2.43 8.06
C ALA A 38 -10.08 2.04 7.59
N LEU A 39 -9.19 1.70 8.53
CA LEU A 39 -7.85 1.21 8.21
C LEU A 39 -7.88 -0.09 7.40
N ALA A 40 -8.77 -1.03 7.76
CA ALA A 40 -8.90 -2.29 7.02
C ALA A 40 -9.29 -2.08 5.55
N TYR A 41 -10.27 -1.19 5.28
CA TYR A 41 -10.64 -0.83 3.91
C TYR A 41 -9.52 -0.09 3.18
N GLY A 42 -8.86 0.85 3.86
CA GLY A 42 -7.73 1.58 3.30
C GLY A 42 -6.57 0.65 2.92
N ALA A 43 -6.21 -0.29 3.80
CA ALA A 43 -5.15 -1.27 3.55
C ALA A 43 -5.51 -2.21 2.38
N ALA A 44 -6.76 -2.64 2.28
CA ALA A 44 -7.22 -3.44 1.14
C ALA A 44 -7.09 -2.67 -0.19
N GLY A 45 -7.48 -1.40 -0.21
CA GLY A 45 -7.32 -0.54 -1.39
C GLY A 45 -5.85 -0.29 -1.75
N ALA A 46 -5.01 -0.02 -0.75
CA ALA A 46 -3.57 0.15 -0.93
C ALA A 46 -2.91 -1.12 -1.47
N ALA A 47 -3.37 -2.30 -1.05
CA ALA A 47 -2.84 -3.57 -1.55
C ALA A 47 -3.21 -3.78 -3.02
N LEU A 48 -4.42 -3.42 -3.44
CA LEU A 48 -4.81 -3.44 -4.85
C LEU A 48 -3.97 -2.45 -5.67
N ALA A 49 -3.79 -1.23 -5.18
CA ALA A 49 -2.95 -0.23 -5.85
C ALA A 49 -1.49 -0.70 -6.01
N GLU A 50 -0.91 -1.29 -4.96
CA GLU A 50 0.43 -1.88 -5.01
C GLU A 50 0.53 -2.98 -6.07
N LEU A 51 -0.43 -3.90 -6.11
CA LEU A 51 -0.46 -4.98 -7.11
C LEU A 51 -0.60 -4.44 -8.54
N GLU A 52 -1.36 -3.37 -8.75
CA GLU A 52 -1.50 -2.72 -10.05
C GLU A 52 -0.20 -2.00 -10.46
N LEU A 53 0.45 -1.30 -9.52
CA LEU A 53 1.77 -0.68 -9.73
C LEU A 53 2.85 -1.70 -10.09
N GLN A 54 2.78 -2.89 -9.50
CA GLN A 54 3.65 -4.02 -9.84
C GLN A 54 3.26 -4.73 -11.15
N GLY A 55 2.19 -4.28 -11.83
CA GLY A 55 1.71 -4.87 -13.07
C GLY A 55 1.16 -6.29 -12.91
N ARG A 56 0.67 -6.64 -11.71
CA ARG A 56 0.12 -7.97 -11.39
C ARG A 56 -1.37 -8.07 -11.62
N ILE A 57 -2.06 -6.98 -11.37
CA ILE A 57 -3.50 -6.85 -11.61
C ILE A 57 -3.78 -5.63 -12.49
N ARG A 58 -4.99 -5.59 -13.05
CA ARG A 58 -5.52 -4.44 -13.75
C ARG A 58 -7.01 -4.29 -13.47
N GLU A 59 -7.49 -3.06 -13.40
CA GLU A 59 -8.92 -2.77 -13.40
C GLU A 59 -9.47 -2.75 -14.84
N GLU A 60 -10.53 -3.52 -15.07
CA GLU A 60 -11.31 -3.50 -16.31
C GLU A 60 -12.81 -3.51 -16.02
N ARG A 61 -13.50 -2.42 -16.38
CA ARG A 61 -14.98 -2.27 -16.29
C ARG A 61 -15.54 -2.51 -14.89
N GLY A 62 -14.87 -1.98 -13.88
CA GLY A 62 -15.18 -2.10 -12.46
C GLY A 62 -14.79 -3.45 -11.85
N ARG A 63 -13.98 -4.27 -12.56
CA ARG A 63 -13.55 -5.59 -12.07
C ARG A 63 -12.03 -5.69 -12.08
N VAL A 64 -11.49 -6.24 -11.00
CA VAL A 64 -10.07 -6.57 -10.91
C VAL A 64 -9.80 -7.85 -11.69
N GLN A 65 -8.80 -7.83 -12.57
CA GLN A 65 -8.29 -8.99 -13.29
C GLN A 65 -6.82 -9.23 -12.94
N VAL A 66 -6.44 -10.50 -12.74
CA VAL A 66 -5.05 -10.90 -12.55
C VAL A 66 -4.39 -11.04 -13.91
N VAL A 67 -3.33 -10.28 -14.16
CA VAL A 67 -2.59 -10.26 -15.43
C VAL A 67 -1.22 -10.94 -15.33
N ASN A 68 -0.59 -10.92 -14.15
CA ASN A 68 0.69 -11.58 -13.90
C ASN A 68 0.67 -12.22 -12.50
N PRO A 69 0.23 -13.50 -12.39
CA PRO A 69 0.14 -14.18 -11.11
C PRO A 69 1.54 -14.40 -10.51
N LEU A 70 1.57 -14.51 -9.18
CA LEU A 70 2.77 -14.98 -8.49
C LEU A 70 2.94 -16.49 -8.74
N ASP A 71 4.18 -16.95 -8.77
CA ASP A 71 4.47 -18.37 -8.76
C ASP A 71 3.85 -19.02 -7.51
N PRO A 72 3.30 -20.24 -7.63
CA PRO A 72 2.78 -20.96 -6.47
C PRO A 72 3.91 -21.17 -5.45
N ALA A 73 3.57 -20.95 -4.17
CA ALA A 73 4.48 -21.13 -3.04
C ALA A 73 4.77 -22.60 -2.74
#